data_AF-A0A944DHG0-F1
#
_entry.id   AF-A0A944DHG0-F1
#
_cell.length_a   1.000
_cell.length_b   1.000
_cell.length_c   1.000
_cell.angle_alpha   90.00
_cell.angle_beta   90.00
_cell.angle_gamma   90.00
#
_symmetry.space_group_name_H-M   'P 1'
#
loop_
_entity.id
_entity.type
_entity.pdbx_description
1 polymer ?
#
loop_
_entity_poly.entity_id
_entity_poly.type
_entity_poly.pdbx_seq_one_letter_code
_entity_poly.pdbx_strand_id
1 'polypeptide(L)' 'GTTPVSINTGEGTLVLTGFNPATGAVSYTYDPNVQSSNAPVLDAIAVVVTDDLGIAATGSLDIQITDSVPVAI' A
#
# COMPACT_ATOMS: atom_id res chain seq x y z
N GLY A 1 0.97 -1.57 20.43
CA GLY A 1 1.47 -1.11 19.12
C GLY A 1 1.57 -2.32 18.24
N THR A 2 1.01 -2.29 17.05
CA THR A 2 1.14 -3.36 16.06
C THR A 2 2.60 -3.46 15.64
N THR A 3 3.15 -4.67 15.60
CA THR A 3 4.45 -4.90 14.96
C THR A 3 4.28 -4.59 13.47
N PRO A 4 5.16 -3.79 12.85
CA PRO A 4 5.06 -3.51 11.43
C PRO A 4 5.07 -4.80 10.60
N VAL A 5 4.21 -4.88 9.59
CA VAL A 5 4.14 -6.02 8.67
C VAL A 5 4.60 -5.56 7.30
N SER A 6 5.62 -6.22 6.77
CA SER A 6 6.15 -5.95 5.42
C SER A 6 5.51 -6.89 4.40
N ILE A 7 5.03 -6.33 3.30
CA ILE A 7 4.30 -7.01 2.23
C ILE A 7 4.98 -6.62 0.91
N ASN A 8 5.44 -7.62 0.16
CA ASN A 8 5.89 -7.43 -1.21
C ASN A 8 4.67 -7.45 -2.14
N THR A 9 4.46 -6.38 -2.90
CA THR A 9 3.31 -6.20 -3.80
C THR A 9 3.63 -6.57 -5.25
N GLY A 10 4.87 -6.91 -5.55
CA GLY A 10 5.42 -7.07 -6.91
C GLY A 10 6.09 -5.78 -7.38
N GLU A 11 5.35 -4.66 -7.31
CA GLU A 11 5.84 -3.35 -7.78
C GLU A 11 6.57 -2.54 -6.71
N GLY A 12 6.47 -2.95 -5.45
CA GLY A 12 7.16 -2.33 -4.33
C GLY A 12 7.04 -3.11 -3.02
N THR A 13 7.41 -2.44 -1.94
CA THR A 13 7.27 -2.95 -0.57
C THR A 13 6.33 -2.04 0.21
N LEU A 14 5.20 -2.61 0.65
CA LEU A 14 4.26 -1.97 1.56
C LEU A 14 4.58 -2.38 3.00
N VAL A 15 4.81 -1.42 3.89
CA VAL A 15 4.95 -1.68 5.32
C VAL A 15 3.74 -1.12 6.04
N LEU A 16 2.91 -2.01 6.58
CA LEU A 16 1.81 -1.66 7.47
C LEU A 16 2.38 -1.27 8.82
N THR A 17 2.08 -0.07 9.28
CA THR A 17 2.56 0.48 10.56
C THR A 17 1.47 0.52 11.62
N GLY A 18 0.19 0.51 11.22
CA GLY A 18 -0.92 0.48 12.15
C GLY A 18 -2.29 0.29 11.52
N PHE A 19 -3.25 -0.10 12.35
CA PHE A 19 -4.67 -0.14 12.03
C PHE A 19 -5.47 0.36 13.23
N ASN A 20 -6.41 1.28 13.00
CA ASN A 20 -7.33 1.76 14.02
C ASN A 20 -8.71 1.08 13.84
N PRO A 21 -9.07 0.09 14.67
CA PRO A 21 -10.32 -0.65 14.51
C PRO A 21 -11.58 0.20 14.76
N ALA A 22 -11.49 1.31 15.51
CA ALA A 22 -12.63 2.17 15.79
C ALA A 22 -13.02 3.05 14.58
N THR A 23 -12.08 3.31 13.66
CA THR A 23 -12.30 4.18 12.48
C THR A 23 -12.07 3.47 11.16
N GLY A 24 -11.45 2.28 11.17
CA GLY A 24 -11.00 1.57 9.97
C GLY A 24 -9.73 2.15 9.33
N ALA A 25 -9.07 3.14 9.95
CA ALA A 25 -7.90 3.79 9.36
C ALA A 25 -6.68 2.85 9.33
N VAL A 26 -6.03 2.75 8.17
CA VAL A 26 -4.80 1.98 7.95
C VAL A 26 -3.63 2.94 7.75
N SER A 27 -2.55 2.74 8.50
CA SER A 27 -1.31 3.51 8.37
C SER A 27 -0.24 2.64 7.71
N TYR A 28 0.42 3.18 6.69
CA TYR A 28 1.44 2.45 5.92
C TYR A 28 2.54 3.37 5.38
N THR A 29 3.67 2.78 5.03
CA THR A 29 4.68 3.36 4.13
C THR A 29 4.81 2.47 2.90
N TYR A 30 5.16 3.04 1.76
CA TYR A 30 5.34 2.31 0.51
C TYR A 30 6.65 2.73 -0.15
N ASP A 31 7.47 1.76 -0.53
CA ASP A 31 8.74 1.93 -1.24
C ASP A 31 8.67 1.22 -2.61
N PRO A 32 8.56 1.97 -3.73
CA PRO A 32 8.46 1.37 -5.06
C PRO A 32 9.79 0.76 -5.51
N ASN A 33 9.71 -0.37 -6.22
CA ASN A 33 10.85 -0.89 -6.97
C ASN A 33 11.15 0.01 -8.18
N VAL A 34 12.38 -0.08 -8.70
CA VAL A 34 12.72 0.55 -9.98
C VAL A 34 11.86 -0.05 -11.09
N GLN A 35 11.08 0.81 -11.76
CA GLN A 35 10.19 0.41 -12.82
C GLN A 35 10.89 0.42 -14.17
N SER A 36 10.74 -0.66 -14.95
CA SER A 36 11.24 -0.75 -16.33
C SER A 36 10.13 -0.40 -17.33
N SER A 37 9.47 0.73 -17.10
CA SER A 37 8.37 1.22 -17.92
C SER A 37 8.50 2.73 -18.12
N ASN A 38 8.28 3.17 -19.36
CA ASN A 38 8.21 4.60 -19.70
C ASN A 38 6.80 5.19 -19.51
N ALA A 39 5.85 4.36 -19.07
CA ALA A 39 4.48 4.74 -18.74
C ALA A 39 4.21 4.49 -17.26
N PRO A 40 3.20 5.17 -16.65
CA PRO A 40 2.79 4.90 -15.28
C PRO A 40 2.51 3.41 -15.05
N VAL A 41 2.99 2.89 -13.92
CA VAL A 41 2.75 1.50 -13.49
C VAL A 41 1.73 1.53 -12.35
N LEU A 42 0.69 0.71 -12.46
CA LEU A 42 -0.32 0.59 -11.42
C LEU A 42 -0.01 -0.61 -10.53
N ASP A 43 0.14 -0.36 -9.23
CA ASP A 43 0.17 -1.38 -8.19
C ASP A 43 -1.18 -1.39 -7.47
N ALA A 44 -1.98 -2.45 -7.70
CA ALA A 44 -3.33 -2.60 -7.16
C ALA A 44 -3.32 -3.63 -6.03
N ILE A 45 -3.49 -3.15 -4.79
CA ILE A 45 -3.35 -3.96 -3.59
C ILE A 45 -4.73 -4.17 -2.98
N ALA A 46 -5.26 -5.40 -3.07
CA ALA A 46 -6.52 -5.75 -2.45
C ALA A 46 -6.39 -5.76 -0.91
N VAL A 47 -7.29 -5.05 -0.23
CA VAL A 47 -7.34 -4.96 1.23
C VAL A 47 -8.58 -5.67 1.72
N VAL A 48 -8.41 -6.59 2.67
CA VAL A 48 -9.50 -7.27 3.37
C VAL A 48 -9.30 -7.07 4.87
N VAL A 49 -10.33 -6.54 5.54
CA VAL A 49 -10.36 -6.38 6.98
C VAL A 49 -11.46 -7.25 7.53
N THR A 50 -11.13 -8.15 8.44
CA THR A 50 -12.09 -9.04 9.10
C THR A 50 -12.24 -8.62 10.56
N ASP A 51 -13.46 -8.46 11.03
CA ASP A 51 -13.75 -8.17 12.44
C ASP A 51 -13.74 -9.42 13.34
N ASP A 52 -13.91 -9.22 14.64
CA ASP A 52 -13.93 -10.31 15.64
C ASP A 52 -15.12 -11.27 15.48
N LEU A 53 -16.15 -10.87 14.72
CA LEU A 53 -17.32 -11.69 14.38
C LEU A 53 -17.13 -12.45 13.05
N GLY A 54 -15.98 -12.29 12.39
CA GLY A 54 -15.66 -12.93 11.11
C GLY A 54 -16.25 -12.22 9.89
N ILE A 55 -16.78 -11.01 10.05
CA ILE A 55 -17.33 -10.22 8.94
C ILE A 55 -16.19 -9.48 8.24
N ALA A 56 -16.11 -9.64 6.92
CA ALA A 56 -15.08 -9.02 6.10
C ALA A 56 -15.60 -7.76 5.38
N ALA A 57 -14.79 -6.70 5.41
CA ALA A 57 -14.89 -5.55 4.53
C ALA A 57 -13.74 -5.58 3.52
N THR A 58 -14.01 -5.20 2.27
CA THR A 58 -13.03 -5.21 1.19
C THR A 58 -12.81 -3.81 0.61
N GLY A 59 -11.61 -3.55 0.12
CA GLY A 59 -11.22 -2.33 -0.57
C GLY A 59 -9.98 -2.55 -1.43
N SER A 60 -9.56 -1.51 -2.14
CA SER A 60 -8.31 -1.50 -2.89
C SER A 60 -7.46 -0.29 -2.51
N LEU A 61 -6.16 -0.50 -2.37
CA LEU A 61 -5.16 0.55 -2.35
C LEU A 61 -4.47 0.54 -3.72
N ASP A 62 -4.81 1.53 -4.54
CA ASP A 62 -4.28 1.68 -5.89
C ASP A 62 -3.17 2.74 -5.87
N ILE A 63 -1.94 2.32 -6.15
CA ILE A 63 -0.76 3.19 -6.20
C ILE A 63 -0.31 3.32 -7.65
N GLN A 64 -0.27 4.55 -8.14
CA GLN A 64 0.28 4.83 -9.46
C GLN A 64 1.73 5.29 -9.33
N ILE A 65 2.65 4.44 -9.75
CA ILE A 65 4.08 4.73 -9.80
C ILE A 65 4.34 5.51 -11.09
N THR A 66 4.88 6.72 -10.95
CA THR A 66 5.20 7.61 -12.07
C THR A 66 6.68 7.96 -12.02
N ASP A 67 7.30 8.07 -13.20
CA ASP A 67 8.65 8.59 -13.30
C ASP A 67 8.64 10.09 -12.95
N SER A 68 9.41 10.46 -11.93
CA SER A 68 9.56 11.86 -11.55
C SER A 68 10.64 12.50 -12.41
N VAL A 69 10.28 13.54 -13.15
CA VAL A 69 11.27 14.37 -13.86
C VAL A 69 12.22 15.00 -12.83
N PRO A 70 13.56 14.99 -13.03
CA PRO A 70 14.47 15.66 -12.13
C PRO A 70 14.13 17.15 -12.03
N VAL A 71 13.87 17.63 -10.81
CA VAL A 71 13.69 19.06 -10.54
C VAL A 71 15.07 19.67 -10.33
N ALA A 72 15.55 20.45 -11.30
CA ALA A 72 16.74 21.27 -11.12
C ALA A 72 16.38 22.46 -10.21
N ILE A 73 17.22 22.72 -9.20
CA ILE A 73 17.16 23.91 -8.34
C ILE A 73 18.22 24.93 -8.73
#